data_AF-A0A679IRI5-F1
#
_entry.id   AF-A0A679IRI5-F1
#
_cell.length_a   1.000
_cell.length_b   1.000
_cell.length_c   1.000
_cell.angle_alpha   90.00
_cell.angle_beta   90.00
_cell.angle_gamma   90.00
#
_symmetry.space_group_name_H-M   'P 1'
#
loop_
_entity.id
_entity.type
_entity.pdbx_description
1 polymer ?
#
loop_
_entity_poly.entity_id
_entity_poly.type
_entity_poly.pdbx_seq_one_letter_code
_entity_poly.pdbx_strand_id
1 'polypeptide(L)'
;MKKPRFKNWQLFATLTLLGQTIGGAIGPTIVLADEITHPQTVTVHSDQSHLYSVEGTFSDGRTLSEVTVLHYAIYNGEKQDIFCIEPGVPIYNEFTPGYEKNPLPDMSEKAKLVSVLWKNAGTDIDTQMVAQKMIWQEVNGYTLHSMKHPDGSAVNIAAIEAKINQAIADYQKKPSFHNSTVKTVLGQSTTVTDTNNLNLSEFDEVVENTANIDYRVNGNQLVITPNTN
;
A
#
# COMPACT_ATOMS: atom_id res chain seq x y z
N MET A 1 0.23 -72.63 14.96
CA MET A 1 1.29 -72.19 15.89
C MET A 1 1.04 -70.72 16.25
N LYS A 2 1.39 -70.34 17.49
CA LYS A 2 0.87 -69.19 18.25
C LYS A 2 1.41 -67.82 17.77
N LYS A 3 0.57 -66.78 17.80
CA LYS A 3 0.94 -65.36 17.66
C LYS A 3 1.81 -64.89 18.85
N PRO A 4 2.76 -63.95 18.67
CA PRO A 4 3.21 -63.08 19.75
C PRO A 4 2.43 -61.76 19.73
N ARG A 5 1.83 -61.44 20.89
CA ARG A 5 1.22 -60.14 21.22
C ARG A 5 2.36 -59.18 21.58
N PHE A 6 2.44 -58.02 20.90
CA PHE A 6 3.22 -56.89 21.38
C PHE A 6 2.57 -56.34 22.65
N LYS A 7 3.21 -56.60 23.78
CA LYS A 7 2.89 -56.08 25.11
C LYS A 7 4.05 -55.15 25.48
N ASN A 8 3.71 -53.97 26.05
CA ASN A 8 4.61 -52.96 26.63
C ASN A 8 4.76 -51.64 25.83
N TRP A 9 3.64 -51.06 25.36
CA TRP A 9 3.58 -49.67 24.88
C TRP A 9 3.80 -48.64 26.01
N GLN A 10 3.55 -48.99 27.28
CA GLN A 10 3.48 -48.00 28.37
C GLN A 10 4.82 -47.59 29.03
N LEU A 11 5.97 -47.97 28.48
CA LEU A 11 7.28 -47.66 29.10
C LEU A 11 8.15 -46.65 28.34
N PHE A 12 7.66 -46.07 27.24
CA PHE A 12 8.36 -44.98 26.52
C PHE A 12 7.75 -43.59 26.74
N ALA A 13 6.75 -43.45 27.62
CA ALA A 13 6.02 -42.20 27.83
C ALA A 13 6.59 -41.29 28.94
N THR A 14 7.76 -41.61 29.53
CA THR A 14 8.25 -40.90 30.73
C THR A 14 9.65 -40.29 30.61
N LEU A 15 10.23 -40.16 29.40
CA LEU A 15 11.54 -39.51 29.24
C LEU A 15 11.66 -38.61 28.00
N THR A 16 10.68 -37.73 27.78
CA THR A 16 10.85 -36.50 26.97
C THR A 16 10.00 -35.38 27.57
N LEU A 17 10.32 -35.05 28.82
CA LEU A 17 9.93 -33.80 29.46
C LEU A 17 11.25 -33.06 29.67
N LEU A 18 11.63 -32.20 28.72
CA LEU A 18 12.59 -31.09 28.84
C LEU A 18 12.99 -30.66 27.43
N GLY A 19 12.37 -29.58 26.92
CA GLY A 19 12.85 -28.94 25.69
C GLY A 19 11.78 -28.45 24.72
N GLN A 20 10.63 -27.92 25.18
CA GLN A 20 9.78 -27.07 24.34
C GLN A 20 9.20 -25.92 25.17
N THR A 21 10.08 -25.04 25.63
CA THR A 21 9.73 -23.67 26.01
C THR A 21 10.76 -22.74 25.38
N ILE A 22 10.78 -22.71 24.05
CA ILE A 22 11.25 -21.53 23.33
C ILE A 22 10.00 -20.99 22.66
N GLY A 23 9.41 -19.98 23.31
CA GLY A 23 8.32 -19.22 22.74
C GLY A 23 8.79 -18.65 21.41
N GLY A 24 8.15 -19.10 20.33
CA GLY A 24 8.16 -18.37 19.08
C GLY A 24 7.34 -17.10 19.27
N ALA A 25 7.92 -16.11 19.93
CA ALA A 25 7.52 -14.73 19.73
C ALA A 25 7.99 -14.36 18.33
N ILE A 26 7.18 -14.70 17.32
CA ILE A 26 7.26 -14.04 16.03
C ILE A 26 6.76 -12.63 16.31
N GLY A 27 7.66 -11.76 16.79
CA GLY A 27 7.39 -10.33 16.77
C GLY A 27 7.08 -9.95 15.33
N PRO A 28 6.11 -9.06 15.07
CA PRO A 28 5.90 -8.57 13.72
C PRO A 28 7.23 -8.01 13.23
N THR A 29 7.71 -8.51 12.09
CA THR A 29 8.79 -7.86 11.36
C THR A 29 8.30 -6.46 11.03
N ILE A 30 8.77 -5.49 11.79
CA ILE A 30 8.67 -4.08 11.43
C ILE A 30 9.58 -3.93 10.21
N VAL A 31 8.98 -3.97 9.03
CA VAL A 31 9.63 -3.49 7.82
C VAL A 31 9.68 -1.98 8.00
N LEU A 32 10.83 -1.48 8.45
CA LEU A 32 11.12 -0.06 8.31
C LEU A 32 11.04 0.24 6.82
N ALA A 33 10.36 1.31 6.43
CA ALA A 33 10.40 1.77 5.04
C ALA A 33 11.87 2.04 4.69
N ASP A 34 12.50 1.12 3.95
CA ASP A 34 13.83 1.35 3.39
C ASP A 34 13.78 2.67 2.63
N GLU A 35 14.79 3.51 2.80
CA GLU A 35 14.90 4.77 2.07
C GLU A 35 14.86 4.47 0.57
N ILE A 36 13.71 4.74 -0.07
CA ILE A 36 13.51 4.44 -1.48
C ILE A 36 14.54 5.26 -2.26
N THR A 37 15.56 4.57 -2.78
CA THR A 37 16.60 5.20 -3.58
C THR A 37 15.99 5.51 -4.94
N HIS A 38 15.61 6.77 -5.15
CA HIS A 38 15.07 7.22 -6.43
C HIS A 38 16.23 7.49 -7.41
N PRO A 39 16.43 6.67 -8.45
CA PRO A 39 17.51 6.87 -9.42
C PRO A 39 17.40 8.23 -10.11
N GLN A 40 18.54 8.82 -10.45
CA GLN A 40 18.59 10.14 -11.13
C GLN A 40 18.04 10.06 -12.56
N THR A 41 18.23 8.92 -13.22
CA THR A 41 17.79 8.68 -14.60
C THR A 41 17.19 7.30 -14.73
N VAL A 42 16.11 7.16 -15.50
CA VAL A 42 15.39 5.90 -15.70
C VAL A 42 15.07 5.68 -17.17
N THR A 43 14.88 4.41 -17.53
CA THR A 43 14.24 4.05 -18.80
C THR A 43 12.79 3.73 -18.53
N VAL A 44 11.90 4.40 -19.26
CA VAL A 44 10.46 4.13 -19.24
C VAL A 44 10.17 3.05 -20.27
N HIS A 45 9.41 2.05 -19.83
CA HIS A 45 8.94 0.94 -20.62
C HIS A 45 7.43 1.05 -20.81
N SER A 46 6.96 0.81 -22.03
CA SER A 46 5.52 0.74 -22.34
C SER A 46 5.10 -0.72 -22.49
N ASP A 47 4.04 -1.12 -21.79
CA ASP A 47 3.48 -2.47 -21.91
C ASP A 47 2.56 -2.58 -23.14
N GLN A 48 3.15 -2.87 -24.29
CA GLN A 48 2.43 -2.98 -25.56
C GLN A 48 1.51 -4.21 -25.64
N SER A 49 1.56 -5.11 -24.65
CA SER A 49 0.68 -6.28 -24.61
C SER A 49 -0.69 -6.00 -24.01
N HIS A 50 -0.85 -4.86 -23.32
CA HIS A 50 -2.08 -4.47 -22.64
C HIS A 50 -2.50 -3.05 -23.04
N LEU A 51 -3.18 -2.97 -24.19
CA LEU A 51 -3.69 -1.73 -24.77
C LEU A 51 -5.12 -1.46 -24.29
N TYR A 52 -5.44 -0.19 -23.98
CA TYR A 52 -6.79 0.22 -23.60
C TYR A 52 -7.24 1.39 -24.46
N SER A 53 -8.43 1.28 -25.05
CA SER A 53 -9.08 2.42 -25.70
C SER A 53 -9.80 3.24 -24.63
N VAL A 54 -9.46 4.51 -24.51
CA VAL A 54 -10.06 5.43 -23.54
C VAL A 54 -10.69 6.62 -24.23
N GLU A 55 -11.83 7.06 -23.70
CA GLU A 55 -12.54 8.25 -24.17
C GLU A 55 -12.93 9.12 -22.98
N GLY A 56 -12.71 10.43 -23.10
CA GLY A 56 -13.05 11.37 -22.04
C GLY A 56 -13.08 12.82 -22.49
N THR A 57 -13.24 13.71 -21.52
CA THR A 57 -13.33 15.16 -21.75
C THR A 57 -12.58 15.90 -20.68
N PHE A 58 -11.80 16.90 -21.07
CA PHE A 58 -11.16 17.85 -20.16
C PHE A 58 -12.17 18.87 -19.63
N SER A 59 -11.84 19.51 -18.52
CA SER A 59 -12.67 20.56 -17.91
C SER A 59 -12.93 21.76 -18.82
N ASP A 60 -12.07 21.99 -19.81
CA ASP A 60 -12.22 23.03 -20.85
C ASP A 60 -13.12 22.61 -22.04
N GLY A 61 -13.66 21.39 -22.02
CA GLY A 61 -14.54 20.84 -23.04
C GLY A 61 -13.83 20.12 -24.19
N ARG A 62 -12.49 20.13 -24.27
CA ARG A 62 -11.76 19.32 -25.26
C ARG A 62 -11.99 17.84 -24.99
N THR A 63 -12.17 17.05 -26.04
CA THR A 63 -12.30 15.59 -25.94
C THR A 63 -10.97 14.92 -26.21
N LEU A 64 -10.76 13.76 -25.60
CA LEU A 64 -9.63 12.87 -25.88
C LEU A 64 -10.17 11.47 -26.12
N SER A 65 -9.76 10.88 -27.24
CA SER A 65 -9.94 9.47 -27.57
C SER A 65 -8.59 8.92 -27.99
N GLU A 66 -8.05 8.00 -27.23
CA GLU A 66 -6.71 7.45 -27.47
C GLU A 66 -6.63 5.98 -27.06
N VAL A 67 -5.59 5.32 -27.57
CA VAL A 67 -5.14 4.04 -27.05
C VAL A 67 -4.02 4.32 -26.05
N THR A 68 -4.22 3.93 -24.81
CA THR A 68 -3.25 4.09 -23.73
C THR A 68 -2.66 2.75 -23.30
N VAL A 69 -1.47 2.79 -22.74
CA VAL A 69 -0.69 1.64 -22.25
C VAL A 69 -0.17 1.93 -20.86
N LEU A 70 0.03 0.88 -20.09
CA LEU A 70 0.71 1.00 -18.81
C LEU A 70 2.20 1.24 -19.02
N HIS A 71 2.77 2.01 -18.10
CA HIS A 71 4.18 2.31 -18.09
C HIS A 71 4.82 1.79 -16.81
N TYR A 72 6.06 1.36 -16.92
CA TYR A 72 6.90 1.04 -15.77
C TYR A 72 8.32 1.52 -16.00
N ALA A 73 9.05 1.69 -14.93
CA ALA A 73 10.49 1.92 -14.96
C ALA A 73 11.21 0.80 -14.20
N ILE A 74 12.50 0.65 -14.45
CA ILE A 74 13.35 -0.29 -13.70
C ILE A 74 14.21 0.52 -12.73
N TYR A 75 13.97 0.36 -11.43
CA TYR A 75 14.77 0.98 -10.36
C TYR A 75 15.62 -0.11 -9.70
N ASN A 76 16.94 0.00 -9.78
CA ASN A 76 17.86 -0.97 -9.16
C ASN A 76 17.59 -2.44 -9.51
N GLY A 77 17.09 -2.71 -10.72
CA GLY A 77 16.73 -4.06 -11.18
C GLY A 77 15.30 -4.50 -10.85
N GLU A 78 14.52 -3.66 -10.17
CA GLU A 78 13.12 -3.92 -9.86
C GLU A 78 12.16 -3.12 -10.75
N LYS A 79 11.10 -3.77 -11.20
CA LYS A 79 10.01 -3.11 -11.93
C LYS A 79 9.21 -2.24 -10.97
N GLN A 80 9.06 -0.97 -11.33
CA GLN A 80 8.26 0.00 -10.61
C GLN A 80 7.20 0.57 -11.53
N ASP A 81 5.95 0.48 -11.11
CA ASP A 81 4.82 1.06 -11.84
C ASP A 81 4.92 2.58 -11.80
N ILE A 82 4.75 3.21 -12.97
CA ILE A 82 4.78 4.67 -13.08
C ILE A 82 3.51 5.15 -13.77
N PHE A 83 3.16 6.40 -13.50
CA PHE A 83 1.96 7.03 -14.06
C PHE A 83 2.35 8.23 -14.89
N CYS A 84 1.77 8.32 -16.09
CA CYS A 84 1.81 9.52 -16.88
C CYS A 84 0.95 10.60 -16.21
N ILE A 85 1.38 11.86 -16.22
CA ILE A 85 0.63 12.99 -15.65
C ILE A 85 0.09 13.95 -16.72
N GLU A 86 0.32 13.63 -17.99
CA GLU A 86 -0.06 14.44 -19.15
C GLU A 86 -0.77 13.55 -20.20
N PRO A 87 -2.10 13.43 -20.15
CA PRO A 87 -2.84 12.67 -21.16
C PRO A 87 -2.69 13.30 -22.55
N GLY A 88 -2.60 12.47 -23.59
CA GLY A 88 -2.39 12.92 -24.97
C GLY A 88 -0.94 13.26 -25.33
N VAL A 89 0.02 13.15 -24.40
CA VAL A 89 1.46 13.23 -24.69
C VAL A 89 2.01 11.80 -24.85
N PRO A 90 2.28 11.35 -26.08
CA PRO A 90 2.65 9.96 -26.32
C PRO A 90 4.10 9.65 -25.95
N ILE A 91 4.32 8.46 -25.44
CA ILE A 91 5.65 7.82 -25.37
C ILE A 91 5.74 6.88 -26.57
N TYR A 92 6.50 7.29 -27.60
CA TYR A 92 6.46 6.63 -28.91
C TYR A 92 7.19 5.30 -28.96
N ASN A 93 8.19 5.09 -28.10
CA ASN A 93 9.03 3.89 -28.12
C ASN A 93 8.68 2.99 -26.94
N GLU A 94 8.69 1.68 -27.18
CA GLU A 94 8.54 0.67 -26.12
C GLU A 94 9.58 0.83 -25.00
N PHE A 95 10.77 1.33 -25.35
CA PHE A 95 11.86 1.65 -24.44
C PHE A 95 12.29 3.10 -24.68
N THR A 96 12.09 3.96 -23.70
CA THR A 96 12.45 5.38 -23.79
C THR A 96 13.40 5.75 -22.64
N PRO A 97 14.72 5.85 -22.89
CA PRO A 97 15.71 6.25 -21.89
C PRO A 97 15.70 7.76 -21.65
N GLY A 98 16.37 8.20 -20.58
CA GLY A 98 16.67 9.61 -20.34
C GLY A 98 15.61 10.39 -19.57
N TYR A 99 14.65 9.70 -18.93
CA TYR A 99 13.77 10.35 -17.96
C TYR A 99 14.56 10.65 -16.70
N GLU A 100 14.66 11.93 -16.36
CA GLU A 100 15.41 12.38 -15.19
C GLU A 100 14.48 12.66 -14.02
N LYS A 101 14.99 12.42 -12.81
CA LYS A 101 14.29 12.79 -11.58
C LYS A 101 14.08 14.31 -11.56
N ASN A 102 12.82 14.72 -11.53
CA ASN A 102 12.41 16.10 -11.29
C ASN A 102 11.68 16.15 -9.93
N PRO A 103 11.58 17.31 -9.25
CA PRO A 103 10.66 17.44 -8.13
C PRO A 103 9.25 17.02 -8.56
N LEU A 104 8.52 16.44 -7.61
CA LEU A 104 7.12 16.10 -7.82
C LEU A 104 6.38 17.38 -8.24
N PRO A 105 5.65 17.38 -9.37
CA PRO A 105 4.90 18.54 -9.79
C PRO A 105 3.82 18.88 -8.78
N ASP A 106 3.31 20.11 -8.84
CA ASP A 106 2.14 20.47 -8.06
C ASP A 106 0.96 19.59 -8.48
N MET A 107 0.42 18.85 -7.52
CA MET A 107 -0.65 17.88 -7.75
C MET A 107 -1.46 17.72 -6.46
N SER A 108 -2.75 17.40 -6.62
CA SER A 108 -3.65 17.22 -5.48
C SER A 108 -3.14 16.09 -4.57
N GLU A 109 -3.45 16.20 -3.28
CA GLU A 109 -3.12 15.15 -2.31
C GLU A 109 -3.74 13.81 -2.71
N LYS A 110 -4.95 13.83 -3.28
CA LYS A 110 -5.61 12.63 -3.78
C LYS A 110 -4.83 11.97 -4.91
N ALA A 111 -4.26 12.73 -5.85
CA ALA A 111 -3.44 12.16 -6.92
C ALA A 111 -2.21 11.43 -6.36
N LYS A 112 -1.56 12.01 -5.33
CA LYS A 112 -0.42 11.37 -4.65
C LYS A 112 -0.84 10.08 -3.97
N LEU A 113 -1.95 10.10 -3.23
CA LEU A 113 -2.48 8.92 -2.55
C LEU A 113 -2.90 7.82 -3.52
N VAL A 114 -3.52 8.15 -4.66
CA VAL A 114 -3.81 7.17 -5.72
C VAL A 114 -2.51 6.50 -6.18
N SER A 115 -1.45 7.27 -6.44
CA SER A 115 -0.19 6.73 -6.98
C SER A 115 0.47 5.68 -6.09
N VAL A 116 0.26 5.76 -4.76
CA VAL A 116 0.88 4.86 -3.78
C VAL A 116 -0.07 3.79 -3.22
N LEU A 117 -1.38 4.07 -3.13
CA LEU A 117 -2.34 3.18 -2.46
C LEU A 117 -3.17 2.30 -3.42
N TRP A 118 -3.12 2.53 -4.74
CA TRP A 118 -3.99 1.81 -5.69
C TRP A 118 -3.88 0.28 -5.58
N LYS A 119 -2.69 -0.26 -5.27
CA LYS A 119 -2.46 -1.71 -5.14
C LYS A 119 -3.29 -2.36 -4.02
N ASN A 120 -3.73 -1.57 -3.03
CA ASN A 120 -4.61 -2.04 -1.97
C ASN A 120 -6.03 -2.34 -2.48
N ALA A 121 -6.42 -1.81 -3.64
CA ALA A 121 -7.69 -2.10 -4.29
C ALA A 121 -7.64 -3.34 -5.20
N GLY A 122 -6.45 -3.67 -5.73
CA GLY A 122 -6.21 -4.74 -6.69
C GLY A 122 -4.82 -4.62 -7.32
N THR A 123 -4.25 -5.74 -7.76
CA THR A 123 -2.92 -5.80 -8.42
C THR A 123 -3.01 -6.14 -9.91
N ASP A 124 -4.23 -6.20 -10.44
CA ASP A 124 -4.49 -6.41 -11.86
C ASP A 124 -4.32 -5.11 -12.67
N ILE A 125 -4.19 -5.31 -13.98
CA ILE A 125 -3.92 -4.25 -14.97
C ILE A 125 -5.08 -3.26 -15.04
N ASP A 126 -6.34 -3.70 -14.89
CA ASP A 126 -7.50 -2.78 -14.90
C ASP A 126 -7.43 -1.83 -13.71
N THR A 127 -7.07 -2.34 -12.53
CA THR A 127 -6.88 -1.51 -11.34
C THR A 127 -5.80 -0.45 -11.56
N GLN A 128 -4.66 -0.83 -12.14
CA GLN A 128 -3.58 0.13 -12.47
C GLN A 128 -4.03 1.17 -13.51
N MET A 129 -4.77 0.76 -14.54
CA MET A 129 -5.22 1.65 -15.61
C MET A 129 -6.30 2.64 -15.11
N VAL A 130 -7.18 2.20 -14.23
CA VAL A 130 -8.13 3.10 -13.56
C VAL A 130 -7.39 4.06 -12.62
N ALA A 131 -6.36 3.61 -11.91
CA ALA A 131 -5.51 4.50 -11.10
C ALA A 131 -4.80 5.57 -11.95
N GLN A 132 -4.22 5.19 -13.09
CA GLN A 132 -3.66 6.12 -14.10
C GLN A 132 -4.67 7.18 -14.49
N LYS A 133 -5.92 6.77 -14.72
CA LYS A 133 -6.98 7.71 -15.05
C LYS A 133 -7.34 8.64 -13.90
N MET A 134 -7.47 8.13 -12.68
CA MET A 134 -7.78 8.95 -11.51
C MET A 134 -6.72 10.04 -11.32
N ILE A 135 -5.44 9.75 -11.60
CA ILE A 135 -4.36 10.75 -11.59
C ILE A 135 -4.62 11.84 -12.64
N TRP A 136 -4.96 11.50 -13.88
CA TRP A 136 -5.28 12.49 -14.91
C TRP A 136 -6.51 13.35 -14.57
N GLN A 137 -7.49 12.79 -13.87
CA GLN A 137 -8.64 13.57 -13.41
C GLN A 137 -8.22 14.64 -12.41
N GLU A 138 -7.36 14.29 -11.46
CA GLU A 138 -6.88 15.18 -10.41
C GLU A 138 -5.86 16.21 -10.92
N VAL A 139 -5.01 15.85 -11.88
CA VAL A 139 -3.93 16.70 -12.39
C VAL A 139 -4.37 17.57 -13.58
N ASN A 140 -5.22 17.04 -14.47
CA ASN A 140 -5.54 17.69 -15.74
C ASN A 140 -7.03 18.03 -15.88
N GLY A 141 -7.87 17.73 -14.89
CA GLY A 141 -9.32 17.93 -14.98
C GLY A 141 -9.98 17.03 -16.04
N TYR A 142 -9.40 15.87 -16.31
CA TYR A 142 -9.88 14.91 -17.31
C TYR A 142 -10.97 14.01 -16.72
N THR A 143 -12.17 13.95 -17.29
CA THR A 143 -13.27 13.03 -16.91
C THR A 143 -13.33 11.84 -17.87
N LEU A 144 -13.35 10.60 -17.35
CA LEU A 144 -13.34 9.39 -18.18
C LEU A 144 -14.77 8.99 -18.43
N HIS A 145 -15.09 8.72 -19.69
CA HIS A 145 -16.42 8.26 -20.07
C HIS A 145 -16.41 6.77 -20.39
N SER A 146 -15.36 6.29 -21.05
CA SER A 146 -15.25 4.87 -21.40
C SER A 146 -13.81 4.39 -21.38
N MET A 147 -13.64 3.11 -21.01
CA MET A 147 -12.38 2.36 -21.11
C MET A 147 -12.71 0.96 -21.58
N LYS A 148 -12.03 0.51 -22.63
CA LYS A 148 -12.26 -0.80 -23.23
C LYS A 148 -10.95 -1.54 -23.45
N HIS A 149 -11.01 -2.85 -23.24
CA HIS A 149 -9.95 -3.77 -23.65
C HIS A 149 -9.88 -3.86 -25.19
N PRO A 150 -8.80 -4.47 -25.76
CA PRO A 150 -8.66 -4.61 -27.21
C PRO A 150 -9.77 -5.44 -27.87
N ASP A 151 -10.40 -6.33 -27.12
CA ASP A 151 -11.54 -7.13 -27.59
C ASP A 151 -12.88 -6.36 -27.56
N GLY A 152 -12.86 -5.10 -27.12
CA GLY A 152 -14.02 -4.21 -27.03
C GLY A 152 -14.84 -4.36 -25.75
N SER A 153 -14.53 -5.29 -24.86
CA SER A 153 -15.17 -5.41 -23.56
C SER A 153 -14.87 -4.20 -22.68
N ALA A 154 -15.82 -3.81 -21.83
CA ALA A 154 -15.73 -2.60 -21.01
C ALA A 154 -15.13 -2.89 -19.64
N VAL A 155 -14.24 -2.00 -19.18
CA VAL A 155 -13.69 -2.03 -17.82
C VAL A 155 -14.73 -1.48 -16.84
N ASN A 156 -14.87 -2.13 -15.68
CA ASN A 156 -15.76 -1.65 -14.62
C ASN A 156 -15.12 -0.53 -13.79
N ILE A 157 -14.98 0.64 -14.41
CA ILE A 157 -14.31 1.82 -13.85
C ILE A 157 -14.89 2.18 -12.48
N ALA A 158 -16.21 2.32 -12.37
CA ALA A 158 -16.87 2.76 -11.13
C ALA A 158 -16.61 1.82 -9.94
N ALA A 159 -16.61 0.51 -10.17
CA ALA A 159 -16.33 -0.45 -9.09
C ALA A 159 -14.86 -0.40 -8.64
N ILE A 160 -13.93 -0.20 -9.57
CA ILE A 160 -12.50 -0.10 -9.27
C ILE A 160 -12.18 1.23 -8.57
N GLU A 161 -12.72 2.35 -9.07
CA GLU A 161 -12.60 3.66 -8.43
C GLU A 161 -13.13 3.63 -6.99
N ALA A 162 -14.26 2.96 -6.75
CA ALA A 162 -14.81 2.82 -5.40
C ALA A 162 -13.82 2.09 -4.45
N LYS A 163 -13.14 1.04 -4.93
CA LYS A 163 -12.13 0.33 -4.14
C LYS A 163 -10.88 1.18 -3.88
N ILE A 164 -10.38 1.91 -4.88
CA ILE A 164 -9.22 2.81 -4.70
C ILE A 164 -9.57 3.92 -3.71
N ASN A 165 -10.73 4.55 -3.85
CA ASN A 165 -11.18 5.58 -2.92
C ASN A 165 -11.39 5.02 -1.50
N GLN A 166 -11.85 3.77 -1.37
CA GLN A 166 -11.96 3.09 -0.08
C GLN A 166 -10.58 2.88 0.56
N ALA A 167 -9.58 2.42 -0.21
CA ALA A 167 -8.20 2.28 0.28
C ALA A 167 -7.60 3.62 0.75
N ILE A 168 -7.87 4.71 0.03
CA ILE A 168 -7.47 6.06 0.43
C ILE A 168 -8.17 6.47 1.72
N ALA A 169 -9.49 6.28 1.80
CA ALA A 169 -10.27 6.63 2.99
C ALA A 169 -9.81 5.83 4.21
N ASP A 170 -9.48 4.54 4.05
CA ASP A 170 -8.97 3.68 5.11
C ASP A 170 -7.59 4.13 5.60
N TYR A 171 -6.67 4.45 4.69
CA TYR A 171 -5.34 4.99 5.02
C TYR A 171 -5.42 6.31 5.81
N GLN A 172 -6.42 7.14 5.51
CA GLN A 172 -6.60 8.44 6.18
C GLN A 172 -7.32 8.33 7.54
N LYS A 173 -7.78 7.15 7.94
CA LYS A 173 -8.41 6.99 9.25
C LYS A 173 -7.40 7.26 10.36
N LYS A 174 -7.91 7.79 11.46
CA LYS A 174 -7.13 8.11 12.66
C LYS A 174 -7.62 7.28 13.84
N PRO A 175 -6.74 6.90 14.77
CA PRO A 175 -7.18 6.21 15.98
C PRO A 175 -8.21 7.05 16.73
N SER A 176 -9.13 6.41 17.45
CA SER A 176 -10.22 7.09 18.18
C SER A 176 -9.72 8.04 19.27
N PHE A 177 -8.48 7.85 19.71
CA PHE A 177 -7.78 8.73 20.66
C PHE A 177 -6.95 9.84 20.00
N HIS A 178 -6.99 10.01 18.66
CA HIS A 178 -6.35 11.14 17.98
C HIS A 178 -6.87 12.48 18.53
N ASN A 179 -5.96 13.43 18.79
CA ASN A 179 -6.26 14.72 19.43
C ASN A 179 -6.99 14.62 20.77
N SER A 180 -6.86 13.49 21.46
CA SER A 180 -7.37 13.32 22.83
C SER A 180 -6.25 13.46 23.86
N THR A 181 -6.64 13.58 25.13
CA THR A 181 -5.71 13.58 26.26
C THR A 181 -5.99 12.41 27.16
N VAL A 182 -4.95 11.63 27.47
CA VAL A 182 -5.01 10.51 28.41
C VAL A 182 -4.27 10.87 29.68
N LYS A 183 -4.95 10.77 30.82
CA LYS A 183 -4.31 10.93 32.13
C LYS A 183 -3.59 9.64 32.50
N THR A 184 -2.37 9.77 32.99
CA THR A 184 -1.49 8.66 33.35
C THR A 184 -0.80 8.95 34.68
N VAL A 185 -0.18 7.94 35.27
CA VAL A 185 0.58 8.02 36.52
C VAL A 185 2.04 7.72 36.21
N LEU A 186 2.96 8.57 36.68
CA LEU A 186 4.39 8.42 36.47
C LEU A 186 4.86 7.01 36.89
N GLY A 187 5.61 6.34 36.00
CA GLY A 187 6.12 4.98 36.21
C GLY A 187 5.08 3.86 36.09
N GLN A 188 3.81 4.16 35.75
CA GLN A 188 2.77 3.16 35.54
C GLN A 188 2.31 3.13 34.08
N SER A 189 2.16 1.93 33.53
CA SER A 189 1.63 1.77 32.19
C SER A 189 0.14 2.12 32.12
N THR A 190 -0.24 2.83 31.07
CA THR A 190 -1.64 3.12 30.71
C THR A 190 -1.92 2.54 29.34
N THR A 191 -3.03 1.81 29.21
CA THR A 191 -3.48 1.22 27.95
C THR A 191 -4.61 2.06 27.36
N VAL A 192 -4.47 2.42 26.09
CA VAL A 192 -5.48 3.13 25.30
C VAL A 192 -5.92 2.21 24.16
N THR A 193 -7.23 1.94 24.07
CA THR A 193 -7.78 1.07 23.03
C THR A 193 -8.39 1.92 21.92
N ASP A 194 -7.98 1.67 20.68
CA ASP A 194 -8.63 2.23 19.52
C ASP A 194 -9.97 1.54 19.26
N THR A 195 -11.04 2.34 19.24
CA THR A 195 -12.41 1.89 18.93
C THR A 195 -12.75 2.03 17.46
N ASN A 196 -11.88 2.66 16.66
CA ASN A 196 -12.00 2.70 15.20
C ASN A 196 -11.47 1.41 14.54
N ASN A 197 -10.94 0.47 15.33
CA ASN A 197 -10.41 -0.82 14.91
C ASN A 197 -9.33 -0.72 13.83
N LEU A 198 -8.47 0.29 13.93
CA LEU A 198 -7.30 0.43 13.08
C LEU A 198 -6.21 -0.55 13.48
N ASN A 199 -5.43 -0.94 12.49
CA ASN A 199 -4.20 -1.66 12.70
C ASN A 199 -3.11 -0.69 13.16
N LEU A 200 -2.95 -0.52 14.48
CA LEU A 200 -2.02 0.48 15.01
C LEU A 200 -0.54 0.19 14.65
N SER A 201 -0.20 -1.02 14.17
CA SER A 201 1.16 -1.32 13.74
C SER A 201 1.54 -0.68 12.40
N GLU A 202 0.57 -0.12 11.66
CA GLU A 202 0.82 0.64 10.43
C GLU A 202 1.34 2.06 10.72
N PHE A 203 1.27 2.52 11.97
CA PHE A 203 1.94 3.72 12.43
C PHE A 203 3.38 3.36 12.83
N ASP A 204 4.28 3.40 11.86
CA ASP A 204 5.64 2.88 11.91
C ASP A 204 6.70 3.89 12.39
N GLU A 205 6.36 5.18 12.40
CA GLU A 205 7.25 6.26 12.84
C GLU A 205 6.71 7.03 14.05
N VAL A 206 7.60 7.31 15.02
CA VAL A 206 7.32 8.27 16.10
C VAL A 206 7.85 9.64 15.71
N VAL A 207 6.93 10.54 15.39
CA VAL A 207 7.24 11.92 14.99
C VAL A 207 7.66 12.78 16.19
N GLU A 208 7.03 12.60 17.36
CA GLU A 208 7.29 13.42 18.54
C GLU A 208 7.06 12.64 19.84
N ASN A 209 8.00 12.77 20.79
CA ASN A 209 7.89 12.25 22.16
C ASN A 209 8.61 13.19 23.14
N THR A 210 7.96 14.30 23.49
CA THR A 210 8.51 15.33 24.39
C THR A 210 8.40 14.98 25.88
N ALA A 211 7.63 13.94 26.21
CA ALA A 211 7.32 13.56 27.59
C ALA A 211 8.10 12.34 28.11
N ASN A 212 9.12 11.88 27.37
CA ASN A 212 9.94 10.70 27.71
C ASN A 212 9.09 9.46 28.05
N ILE A 213 8.21 9.10 27.12
CA ILE A 213 7.27 7.99 27.26
C ILE A 213 7.79 6.76 26.51
N ASP A 214 7.84 5.61 27.18
CA ASP A 214 7.94 4.32 26.49
C ASP A 214 6.58 3.94 25.91
N TYR A 215 6.57 3.39 24.70
CA TYR A 215 5.34 2.94 24.06
C TYR A 215 5.49 1.55 23.45
N ARG A 216 4.36 0.83 23.35
CA ARG A 216 4.25 -0.39 22.56
C ARG A 216 2.85 -0.50 21.96
N VAL A 217 2.78 -1.02 20.75
CA VAL A 217 1.52 -1.36 20.08
C VAL A 217 1.23 -2.85 20.27
N ASN A 218 -0.03 -3.19 20.55
CA ASN A 218 -0.52 -4.56 20.64
C ASN A 218 -1.92 -4.65 20.01
N GLY A 219 -1.98 -5.00 18.72
CA GLY A 219 -3.23 -4.98 17.95
C GLY A 219 -3.79 -3.55 17.89
N ASN A 220 -5.03 -3.37 18.35
CA ASN A 220 -5.69 -2.06 18.42
C ASN A 220 -5.42 -1.32 19.74
N GLN A 221 -4.43 -1.74 20.54
CA GLN A 221 -4.08 -1.09 21.80
C GLN A 221 -2.72 -0.42 21.72
N LEU A 222 -2.65 0.81 22.24
CA LEU A 222 -1.42 1.54 22.51
C LEU A 222 -1.18 1.51 24.02
N VAL A 223 -0.04 0.97 24.45
CA VAL A 223 0.37 0.97 25.86
C VAL A 223 1.51 1.96 26.03
N ILE A 224 1.33 2.94 26.91
CA ILE A 224 2.29 4.01 27.20
C ILE A 224 2.74 3.97 28.66
N THR A 225 4.01 4.26 28.92
CA THR A 225 4.59 4.33 30.27
C THR A 225 5.47 5.58 30.39
N PRO A 226 5.07 6.61 31.16
CA PRO A 226 5.91 7.77 31.39
C PRO A 226 7.07 7.43 32.31
N ASN A 227 8.29 7.79 31.91
CA ASN A 227 9.49 7.54 32.69
C ASN A 227 9.92 8.77 33.51
N THR A 228 10.57 8.51 34.64
CA THR A 228 11.38 9.53 35.33
C THR A 228 12.66 9.74 34.54
N ASN A 229 12.95 11.00 34.17
CA ASN A 229 14.21 11.39 33.53
C ASN A 229 15.44 10.97 34.32
#